data_AF-A0ABD5F1Y3-F1
#
_entry.id   AF-A0ABD5F1Y3-F1
#
_cell.length_a   1.000
_cell.length_b   1.000
_cell.length_c   1.000
_cell.angle_alpha   90.00
_cell.angle_beta   90.00
_cell.angle_gamma   90.00
#
_symmetry.space_group_name_H-M   'P 1'
#
loop_
_entity.id
_entity.type
_entity.pdbx_description
1 polymer ?
#
loop_
_entity_poly.entity_id
_entity_poly.type
_entity_poly.pdbx_seq_one_letter_code
_entity_poly.pdbx_strand_id
1 'polypeptide(L)'
;RKDWLIGGDRRVEAAERIYTAAAEMAARDGFDALDIDALAARVHCSRATVYRHAGGKAQIRDAVLARLAASIVAEVRRAVDGLTGAHRVLTAITVALQRIRADPMFGLLLGSLRSGGGMADLTQSPVPAAFATE
;
A
#
# COMPACT_ATOMS: atom_id res chain seq x y z
N ARG A 1 14.27 -22.15 9.54
CA ARG A 1 14.81 -20.88 8.99
C ARG A 1 15.18 -21.16 7.53
N LYS A 2 14.34 -20.77 6.57
CA LYS A 2 14.52 -21.09 5.14
C LYS A 2 15.13 -19.86 4.49
N ASP A 3 16.41 -19.96 4.15
CA ASP A 3 17.22 -18.88 3.59
C ASP A 3 16.88 -18.72 2.10
N TRP A 4 16.43 -17.53 1.71
CA TRP A 4 15.75 -17.26 0.42
C TRP A 4 16.67 -16.52 -0.58
N LEU A 5 17.99 -16.67 -0.42
CA LEU A 5 19.05 -15.89 -1.07
C LEU A 5 19.78 -16.55 -2.29
N ILE A 6 19.10 -17.23 -3.24
CA ILE A 6 19.62 -17.59 -4.60
C ILE A 6 18.64 -17.27 -5.81
N GLY A 7 19.05 -16.58 -6.91
CA GLY A 7 18.23 -16.19 -8.13
C GLY A 7 17.80 -14.71 -8.42
N GLY A 8 17.43 -14.36 -9.67
CA GLY A 8 16.98 -13.00 -10.10
C GLY A 8 15.53 -12.64 -9.73
N ASP A 9 14.69 -13.67 -9.59
CA ASP A 9 13.33 -13.61 -9.01
C ASP A 9 13.35 -13.10 -7.55
N ARG A 10 14.47 -13.33 -6.84
CA ARG A 10 14.62 -12.91 -5.44
C ARG A 10 14.59 -11.43 -5.20
N ARG A 11 15.09 -10.62 -6.13
CA ARG A 11 15.13 -9.17 -5.89
C ARG A 11 13.70 -8.66 -5.79
N VAL A 12 12.82 -9.21 -6.63
CA VAL A 12 11.37 -8.98 -6.60
C VAL A 12 10.78 -9.59 -5.34
N GLU A 13 11.05 -10.87 -5.01
CA GLU A 13 10.55 -11.47 -3.77
C GLU A 13 11.01 -10.74 -2.50
N ALA A 14 12.24 -10.23 -2.46
CA ALA A 14 12.79 -9.43 -1.36
C ALA A 14 11.96 -8.17 -1.18
N ALA A 15 11.73 -7.47 -2.29
CA ALA A 15 10.97 -6.24 -2.32
C ALA A 15 9.53 -6.52 -1.89
N GLU A 16 8.88 -7.56 -2.43
CA GLU A 16 7.53 -7.95 -2.04
C GLU A 16 7.41 -8.29 -0.55
N ARG A 17 8.38 -9.02 0.02
CA ARG A 17 8.42 -9.28 1.47
C ARG A 17 8.54 -7.99 2.28
N ILE A 18 9.39 -7.06 1.85
CA ILE A 18 9.55 -5.76 2.50
C ILE A 18 8.26 -4.93 2.41
N TYR A 19 7.65 -4.86 1.22
CA TYR A 19 6.41 -4.09 1.02
C TYR A 19 5.22 -4.71 1.75
N THR A 20 5.13 -6.04 1.81
CA THR A 20 4.10 -6.73 2.59
C THR A 20 4.23 -6.39 4.08
N ALA A 21 5.44 -6.49 4.64
CA ALA A 21 5.68 -6.14 6.04
C ALA A 21 5.43 -4.66 6.33
N ALA A 22 5.79 -3.77 5.38
CA ALA A 22 5.51 -2.34 5.49
C ALA A 22 4.01 -2.03 5.45
N ALA A 23 3.24 -2.69 4.59
CA ALA A 23 1.79 -2.56 4.53
C ALA A 23 1.13 -3.00 5.85
N GLU A 24 1.58 -4.10 6.44
CA GLU A 24 1.10 -4.56 7.74
C GLU A 24 1.42 -3.57 8.88
N MET A 25 2.60 -2.94 8.85
CA MET A 25 2.96 -1.90 9.82
C MET A 25 2.10 -0.66 9.63
N ALA A 26 1.96 -0.19 8.39
CA ALA A 26 1.13 0.97 8.07
C ALA A 26 -0.35 0.75 8.45
N ALA A 27 -0.88 -0.47 8.29
CA ALA A 27 -2.25 -0.81 8.67
C ALA A 27 -2.49 -0.83 10.18
N ARG A 28 -1.45 -1.06 11.00
CA ARG A 28 -1.56 -1.03 12.46
C ARG A 28 -1.29 0.34 13.03
N ASP A 29 -0.21 0.98 12.57
CA ASP A 29 0.41 2.10 13.26
C ASP A 29 0.37 3.40 12.43
N GLY A 30 -0.08 3.33 11.17
CA GLY A 30 -0.10 4.44 10.22
C GLY A 30 1.24 4.61 9.49
N PHE A 31 1.24 5.41 8.41
CA PHE A 31 2.45 5.66 7.62
C PHE A 31 3.50 6.51 8.36
N ASP A 32 3.07 7.37 9.29
CA ASP A 32 3.97 8.21 10.08
C ASP A 32 4.91 7.35 10.94
N ALA A 33 4.38 6.27 11.51
CA ALA A 33 5.10 5.31 12.34
C ALA A 33 6.01 4.36 11.54
N LEU A 34 6.00 4.40 10.20
CA LEU A 34 6.86 3.55 9.38
C LEU A 34 8.33 3.93 9.57
N ASP A 35 9.10 3.02 10.16
CA ASP A 35 10.53 3.16 10.40
C ASP A 35 11.32 2.05 9.67
N ILE A 36 12.45 2.43 9.06
CA ILE A 36 13.26 1.52 8.24
C ILE A 36 13.99 0.48 9.10
N ASP A 37 14.44 0.85 10.30
CA ASP A 37 15.16 -0.07 11.18
C ASP A 37 14.19 -1.09 11.79
N ALA A 38 13.00 -0.64 12.21
CA ALA A 38 11.92 -1.52 12.65
C ALA A 38 11.46 -2.47 11.54
N LEU A 39 11.34 -1.96 10.30
CA LEU A 39 10.99 -2.78 9.14
C LEU A 39 12.08 -3.82 8.85
N ALA A 40 13.35 -3.41 8.84
CA ALA A 40 14.50 -4.31 8.63
C ALA A 40 14.54 -5.42 9.69
N ALA A 41 14.30 -5.07 10.96
CA ALA A 41 14.20 -6.04 12.05
C ALA A 41 13.04 -7.03 11.84
N ARG A 42 11.87 -6.54 11.42
CA ARG A 42 10.67 -7.34 11.15
C ARG A 42 10.87 -8.35 10.02
N VAL A 43 11.55 -7.97 8.95
CA VAL A 43 11.84 -8.87 7.81
C VAL A 43 13.18 -9.62 7.95
N HIS A 44 13.83 -9.51 9.11
CA HIS A 44 15.11 -10.15 9.43
C HIS A 44 16.22 -9.88 8.40
N CYS A 45 16.36 -8.62 7.97
CA CYS A 45 17.42 -8.21 7.07
C CYS A 45 18.13 -6.94 7.58
N SER A 46 19.22 -6.56 6.92
CA SER A 46 19.92 -5.32 7.27
C SER A 46 19.22 -4.10 6.68
N ARG A 47 19.40 -2.93 7.29
CA ARG A 47 18.99 -1.63 6.71
C ARG A 47 19.50 -1.44 5.27
N ALA A 48 20.75 -1.83 5.02
CA ALA A 48 21.35 -1.76 3.68
C ALA A 48 20.63 -2.66 2.67
N THR A 49 20.08 -3.80 3.11
CA THR A 49 19.24 -4.67 2.29
C THR A 49 17.91 -3.99 1.96
N VAL A 50 17.26 -3.34 2.93
CA VAL A 50 16.01 -2.59 2.68
C VAL A 50 16.23 -1.51 1.62
N TYR A 51 17.24 -0.66 1.77
CA TYR A 51 17.52 0.38 0.78
C TYR A 51 17.80 -0.17 -0.61
N ARG A 52 18.54 -1.28 -0.72
CA ARG A 52 18.90 -1.90 -2.00
C ARG A 52 17.71 -2.49 -2.75
N HIS A 53 16.68 -2.94 -2.04
CA HIS A 53 15.57 -3.71 -2.60
C HIS A 53 14.25 -2.95 -2.64
N ALA A 54 14.01 -2.03 -1.71
CA ALA A 54 12.72 -1.34 -1.56
C ALA A 54 12.84 0.20 -1.57
N GLY A 55 14.05 0.74 -1.46
CA GLY A 55 14.29 2.18 -1.41
C GLY A 55 14.15 2.76 0.01
N GLY A 56 14.02 4.09 0.09
CA GLY A 56 13.77 4.82 1.33
C GLY A 56 12.29 4.84 1.73
N LYS A 57 12.01 5.48 2.88
CA LYS A 57 10.66 5.52 3.49
C LYS A 57 9.56 5.98 2.52
N ALA A 58 9.80 7.06 1.78
CA ALA A 58 8.84 7.58 0.79
C ALA A 58 8.56 6.58 -0.34
N GLN A 59 9.60 5.94 -0.88
CA GLN A 59 9.45 4.94 -1.95
C GLN A 59 8.70 3.71 -1.45
N ILE A 60 8.95 3.28 -0.21
CA ILE A 60 8.22 2.17 0.42
C ILE A 60 6.76 2.54 0.64
N ARG A 61 6.48 3.73 1.16
CA ARG A 61 5.11 4.25 1.32
C ARG A 61 4.37 4.26 -0.02
N ASP A 62 4.95 4.85 -1.05
CA ASP A 62 4.33 4.94 -2.37
C ASP A 62 4.07 3.54 -2.95
N ALA A 63 5.01 2.62 -2.79
CA ALA A 63 4.86 1.24 -3.22
C ALA A 63 3.74 0.49 -2.44
N VAL A 64 3.55 0.78 -1.15
CA VAL A 64 2.44 0.25 -0.36
C VAL A 64 1.11 0.85 -0.83
N LEU A 65 1.04 2.18 -1.02
CA LEU A 65 -0.15 2.86 -1.54
C LEU A 65 -0.57 2.32 -2.91
N ALA A 66 0.41 2.08 -3.80
CA ALA A 66 0.15 1.55 -5.13
C ALA A 66 -0.46 0.15 -5.08
N ARG A 67 0.03 -0.72 -4.17
CA ARG A 67 -0.52 -2.07 -3.98
C ARG A 67 -1.96 -2.04 -3.47
N LEU A 68 -2.27 -1.12 -2.55
CA LEU A 68 -3.62 -0.97 -2.02
C LEU A 68 -4.59 -0.46 -3.08
N ALA A 69 -4.18 0.58 -3.81
CA ALA A 69 -4.96 1.10 -4.94
C ALA A 69 -5.20 0.02 -5.99
N ALA A 70 -4.17 -0.73 -6.38
CA ALA A 70 -4.29 -1.83 -7.33
C ALA A 70 -5.24 -2.94 -6.82
N SER A 71 -5.21 -3.28 -5.53
CA SER A 71 -6.14 -4.24 -4.93
C SER A 71 -7.60 -3.76 -5.02
N ILE A 72 -7.86 -2.49 -4.70
CA ILE A 72 -9.20 -1.89 -4.81
C ILE A 72 -9.67 -1.90 -6.27
N VAL A 73 -8.82 -1.48 -7.21
CA VAL A 73 -9.13 -1.49 -8.64
C VAL A 73 -9.42 -2.90 -9.14
N ALA A 74 -8.67 -3.90 -8.70
CA ALA A 74 -8.90 -5.29 -9.07
C ALA A 74 -10.24 -5.84 -8.56
N GLU A 75 -10.63 -5.50 -7.32
CA GLU A 75 -11.96 -5.85 -6.78
C GLU A 75 -13.08 -5.16 -7.55
N VAL A 76 -12.93 -3.87 -7.85
CA VAL A 76 -13.91 -3.11 -8.65
C VAL A 76 -14.05 -3.73 -10.03
N ARG A 77 -12.93 -4.01 -10.73
CA ARG A 77 -12.94 -4.65 -12.06
C ARG A 77 -13.69 -5.98 -12.04
N ARG A 78 -13.47 -6.81 -11.02
CA ARG A 78 -14.21 -8.08 -10.83
C ARG A 78 -15.70 -7.86 -10.59
N ALA A 79 -16.06 -6.92 -9.73
CA ALA A 79 -17.46 -6.69 -9.35
C ALA A 79 -18.31 -6.10 -10.48
N VAL A 80 -17.68 -5.39 -11.42
CA VAL A 80 -18.37 -4.78 -12.56
C VAL A 80 -18.28 -5.60 -13.84
N ASP A 81 -17.67 -6.78 -13.79
CA ASP A 81 -17.56 -7.66 -14.95
C ASP A 81 -18.95 -8.04 -15.48
N GLY A 82 -19.14 -7.93 -16.79
CA GLY A 82 -20.44 -8.11 -17.45
C GLY A 82 -21.49 -7.02 -17.18
N LEU A 83 -21.22 -6.01 -16.34
CA LEU A 83 -22.16 -4.91 -16.10
C LEU A 83 -21.95 -3.75 -17.08
N THR A 84 -23.03 -3.07 -17.46
CA THR A 84 -23.00 -1.89 -18.34
C THR A 84 -23.87 -0.74 -17.79
N GLY A 85 -23.75 0.44 -18.40
CA GLY A 85 -24.58 1.61 -18.09
C GLY A 85 -24.53 2.05 -16.62
N ALA A 86 -25.64 2.57 -16.12
CA ALA A 86 -25.74 3.11 -14.77
C ALA A 86 -25.44 2.07 -13.68
N HIS A 87 -25.82 0.80 -13.90
CA HIS A 87 -25.58 -0.27 -12.94
C HIS A 87 -24.09 -0.54 -12.75
N ARG A 88 -23.31 -0.53 -13.84
CA ARG A 88 -21.83 -0.63 -13.77
C ARG A 88 -21.23 0.48 -12.92
N VAL A 89 -21.66 1.73 -13.13
CA VAL A 89 -21.12 2.91 -12.42
C VAL A 89 -21.45 2.85 -10.93
N LEU A 90 -22.72 2.56 -10.58
CA LEU A 90 -23.14 2.44 -9.19
C LEU A 90 -22.41 1.32 -8.45
N THR A 91 -22.26 0.15 -9.09
CA THR A 91 -21.50 -0.97 -8.53
C THR A 91 -20.03 -0.60 -8.35
N ALA A 92 -19.40 0.06 -9.33
CA ALA A 92 -18.01 0.49 -9.23
C ALA A 92 -17.78 1.41 -8.02
N ILE A 93 -18.60 2.47 -7.89
CA ILE A 93 -18.49 3.46 -6.80
C ILE A 93 -18.75 2.80 -5.45
N THR A 94 -19.79 1.96 -5.37
CA THR A 94 -20.17 1.30 -4.12
C THR A 94 -19.07 0.37 -3.63
N VAL A 95 -18.54 -0.48 -4.52
CA VAL A 95 -17.47 -1.43 -4.18
C VAL A 95 -16.18 -0.68 -3.82
N ALA A 96 -15.80 0.35 -4.58
CA ALA A 96 -14.63 1.16 -4.26
C ALA A 96 -14.75 1.78 -2.86
N LEU A 97 -15.88 2.42 -2.55
CA LEU A 97 -16.10 3.05 -1.24
C LEU A 97 -16.17 2.02 -0.10
N GLN A 98 -16.75 0.84 -0.32
CA GLN A 98 -16.77 -0.23 0.66
C GLN A 98 -15.36 -0.73 0.97
N ARG A 99 -14.53 -0.95 -0.06
CA ARG A 99 -13.14 -1.39 0.12
C ARG A 99 -12.29 -0.35 0.82
N ILE A 100 -12.41 0.92 0.43
CA ILE A 100 -11.72 2.03 1.09
C ILE A 100 -12.12 2.12 2.57
N ARG A 101 -13.41 2.03 2.90
CA ARG A 101 -13.89 2.14 4.28
C ARG A 101 -13.54 0.94 5.16
N ALA A 102 -13.37 -0.24 4.57
CA ALA A 102 -12.99 -1.45 5.29
C ALA A 102 -11.48 -1.53 5.59
N ASP A 103 -10.65 -0.66 4.98
CA ASP A 103 -9.22 -0.66 5.17
C ASP A 103 -8.84 0.01 6.53
N PRO A 104 -8.07 -0.67 7.40
CA PRO A 104 -7.59 -0.09 8.65
C PRO A 104 -6.82 1.23 8.48
N MET A 105 -6.06 1.38 7.39
CA MET A 105 -5.33 2.61 7.09
C MET A 105 -6.26 3.79 6.84
N PHE A 106 -7.45 3.55 6.30
CA PHE A 106 -8.44 4.61 6.12
C PHE A 106 -8.94 5.15 7.47
N GLY A 107 -9.13 4.27 8.46
CA GLY A 107 -9.47 4.66 9.83
C GLY A 107 -8.38 5.51 10.49
N LEU A 108 -7.12 5.08 10.35
CA LEU A 108 -5.95 5.81 10.88
C LEU A 108 -5.76 7.16 10.19
N LEU A 109 -5.92 7.21 8.87
CA LEU A 109 -5.89 8.45 8.10
C LEU A 109 -6.97 9.42 8.58
N LEU A 110 -8.22 8.97 8.68
CA LEU A 110 -9.32 9.81 9.18
C LEU A 110 -9.05 10.33 10.60
N GLY A 111 -8.46 9.51 11.47
CA GLY A 111 -8.03 9.92 12.80
C GLY A 111 -6.98 11.04 12.73
N SER A 112 -5.98 10.88 11.87
CA SER A 112 -4.88 11.83 11.70
C SER A 112 -5.30 13.14 11.01
N LEU A 113 -6.31 13.10 10.13
CA LEU A 113 -6.95 14.31 9.58
C LEU A 113 -7.69 15.11 10.66
N ARG A 114 -8.38 14.43 11.57
CA ARG A 114 -9.12 15.06 12.68
C ARG A 114 -8.18 15.67 13.73
N SER A 115 -6.98 15.13 13.90
CA SER A 115 -5.95 15.68 14.78
C SER A 115 -5.09 16.76 14.12
N GLY A 116 -5.31 17.07 12.83
CA GLY A 116 -4.59 18.11 12.09
C GLY A 116 -3.17 17.74 11.64
N GLY A 117 -2.73 16.49 11.84
CA GLY A 117 -1.36 16.04 11.53
C GLY A 117 -1.21 15.23 10.25
N GLY A 118 -2.29 14.66 9.71
CA GLY A 118 -2.18 13.45 8.87
C GLY A 118 -2.15 13.55 7.36
N MET A 119 -2.25 14.75 6.78
CA MET A 119 -2.44 14.88 5.33
C MET A 119 -1.17 15.23 4.57
N ALA A 120 -0.12 15.70 5.27
CA ALA A 120 1.10 16.13 4.61
C ALA A 120 1.73 14.98 3.82
N ASP A 121 1.85 13.79 4.39
CA ASP A 121 2.66 12.73 3.76
C ASP A 121 1.96 12.01 2.58
N LEU A 122 0.61 11.92 2.60
CA LEU A 122 -0.17 11.34 1.50
C LEU A 122 -0.32 12.29 0.30
N THR A 123 -0.44 13.60 0.55
CA THR A 123 -0.54 14.60 -0.54
C THR A 123 0.76 14.73 -1.32
N GLN A 124 1.88 14.26 -0.77
CA GLN A 124 3.16 14.19 -1.48
C GLN A 124 3.32 12.91 -2.34
N SER A 125 2.39 11.94 -2.26
CA SER A 125 2.48 10.73 -3.07
C SER A 125 1.88 10.95 -4.46
N PRO A 126 2.60 10.64 -5.56
CA PRO A 126 2.05 10.76 -6.91
C PRO A 126 1.08 9.61 -7.26
N VAL A 127 0.98 8.58 -6.42
CA VAL A 127 0.28 7.33 -6.73
C VAL A 127 -1.21 7.52 -6.99
N PRO A 128 -1.99 8.25 -6.16
CA PRO A 128 -3.42 8.43 -6.42
C PRO A 128 -3.70 9.10 -7.78
N ALA A 129 -2.81 10.01 -8.22
CA ALA A 129 -2.93 10.66 -9.51
C ALA A 129 -2.66 9.71 -10.68
N ALA A 130 -1.70 8.78 -10.54
CA ALA A 130 -1.38 7.80 -11.59
C ALA A 130 -2.56 6.85 -11.86
N PHE A 131 -3.29 6.42 -10.83
CA PHE A 131 -4.48 5.58 -11.00
C PHE A 131 -5.70 6.32 -11.56
N ALA A 132 -5.74 7.66 -11.45
CA ALA A 132 -6.83 8.44 -12.03
C ALA A 132 -6.80 8.46 -13.57
N THR A 133 -5.68 8.04 -14.18
CA THR A 133 -5.47 8.02 -15.64
C THR A 133 -5.57 6.63 -16.28
N GLU A 134 -5.77 5.57 -15.49
CA GLU A 134 -5.98 4.18 -15.97
C GLU A 134 -7.46 3.81 -16.14
#